data_AF-A0A8C5YQ51-F1
#
_entry.id   AF-A0A8C5YQ51-F1
#
_cell.length_a   1.000
_cell.length_b   1.000
_cell.length_c   1.000
_cell.angle_alpha   90.00
_cell.angle_beta   90.00
_cell.angle_gamma   90.00
#
_symmetry.space_group_name_H-M   'P 1'
#
loop_
_entity.id
_entity.type
_entity.pdbx_description
1 polymer ?
#
loop_
_entity_poly.entity_id
_entity_poly.type
_entity_poly.pdbx_seq_one_letter_code
_entity_poly.pdbx_strand_id
1 'polypeptide(L)'
;MASVASPSLLLRAPPHRLCVQRPGIYRDEDGRSWVTVALCISPSQRAQASVVGSRFPREHSIRVHLWQIPVHPQGTLFFNQLPFSQLPLTWQLCPRKQYQGSDSRTWRIVDHDQIGATEQLTLMRQLYHGE
;
A
#
# COMPACT_ATOMS: atom_id res chain seq x y z
N MET A 1 -20.91 32.28 20.63
CA MET A 1 -20.90 31.48 19.39
C MET A 1 -19.72 30.53 19.48
N ALA A 2 -19.95 29.28 19.87
CA ALA A 2 -18.89 28.28 19.97
C ALA A 2 -18.69 27.66 18.59
N SER A 3 -17.53 27.91 17.98
CA SER A 3 -17.12 27.24 16.76
C SER A 3 -16.88 25.77 17.11
N VAL A 4 -17.80 24.90 16.70
CA VAL A 4 -17.60 23.44 16.75
C VAL A 4 -16.50 23.10 15.77
N ALA A 5 -15.25 23.11 16.24
CA ALA A 5 -14.18 22.45 15.54
C ALA A 5 -14.59 20.97 15.47
N SER A 6 -14.99 20.53 14.28
CA SER A 6 -15.15 19.11 13.97
C SER A 6 -13.96 18.38 14.57
N PRO A 7 -14.14 17.34 15.40
CA PRO A 7 -13.02 16.52 15.81
C PRO A 7 -12.51 15.93 14.50
N SER A 8 -11.36 16.43 14.04
CA SER A 8 -10.53 15.70 13.11
C SER A 8 -10.24 14.40 13.84
N LEU A 9 -11.11 13.39 13.61
CA LEU A 9 -10.99 12.06 14.18
C LEU A 9 -9.54 11.70 13.99
N LEU A 10 -8.80 11.61 15.10
CA LEU A 10 -7.36 11.46 15.09
C LEU A 10 -7.07 10.20 14.28
N LEU A 11 -6.75 10.39 13.00
CA LEU A 11 -6.43 9.30 12.11
C LEU A 11 -5.30 8.55 12.81
N ARG A 12 -5.55 7.27 13.08
CA ARG A 12 -4.58 6.43 13.77
C ARG A 12 -3.26 6.48 13.01
N ALA A 13 -2.13 6.38 13.71
CA ALA A 13 -0.85 6.25 13.04
C ALA A 13 -0.85 4.98 12.16
N PRO A 14 -0.17 4.98 10.99
CA PRO A 14 -0.03 3.80 10.18
C PRO A 14 0.69 2.70 10.97
N PRO A 15 0.36 1.42 10.75
CA PRO A 15 0.92 0.31 11.53
C PRO A 15 2.45 0.28 11.42
N HIS A 16 3.16 0.05 12.52
CA HIS A 16 4.62 0.00 12.52
C HIS A 16 5.15 -1.23 11.79
N ARG A 17 4.40 -2.32 11.82
CA ARG A 17 4.80 -3.56 11.15
C ARG A 17 3.59 -4.24 10.54
N LEU A 18 3.77 -4.84 9.38
CA LEU A 18 2.77 -5.70 8.75
C LEU A 18 3.45 -7.02 8.37
N CYS A 19 2.94 -8.13 8.87
CA CYS A 19 3.46 -9.47 8.63
C CYS A 19 2.45 -10.31 7.85
N VAL A 20 2.88 -10.92 6.75
CA VAL A 20 2.04 -11.80 5.94
C VAL A 20 1.55 -12.98 6.79
N GLN A 21 0.25 -13.21 6.75
CA GLN A 21 -0.39 -14.41 7.31
C GLN A 21 -0.70 -15.39 6.18
N ARG A 22 -1.19 -14.86 5.06
CA ARG A 22 -1.53 -15.55 3.81
C ARG A 22 -1.28 -14.60 2.64
N PRO A 23 -1.12 -15.08 1.40
CA PRO A 23 -1.02 -14.21 0.24
C PRO A 23 -2.16 -13.17 0.23
N GLY A 24 -1.81 -11.88 0.22
CA GLY A 24 -2.77 -10.77 0.27
C GLY A 24 -3.35 -10.44 1.65
N ILE A 25 -3.02 -11.17 2.71
CA ILE A 25 -3.48 -10.89 4.09
C ILE A 25 -2.27 -10.67 5.00
N TYR A 26 -2.25 -9.53 5.65
CA TYR A 26 -1.22 -9.10 6.58
C TYR A 26 -1.81 -8.89 7.96
N ARG A 27 -0.96 -8.97 8.99
CA ARG A 27 -1.32 -8.70 10.38
C ARG A 27 -0.38 -7.64 10.93
N ASP A 28 -0.93 -6.66 11.62
CA ASP A 28 -0.13 -5.62 12.27
C ASP A 28 0.32 -6.00 13.70
N GLU A 29 1.08 -5.11 14.34
CA GLU A 29 1.57 -5.28 15.71
C GLU A 29 0.45 -5.38 16.75
N ASP A 30 -0.72 -4.80 16.46
CA ASP A 30 -1.90 -4.81 17.33
C ASP A 30 -2.81 -6.03 17.06
N GLY A 31 -2.38 -6.94 16.19
CA GLY A 31 -3.13 -8.14 15.81
C GLY A 31 -4.26 -7.90 14.81
N ARG A 32 -4.39 -6.69 14.25
CA ARG A 32 -5.42 -6.36 13.26
C ARG A 32 -5.05 -6.91 11.90
N SER A 33 -6.06 -7.36 11.16
CA SER A 33 -5.87 -7.94 9.83
C SER A 33 -6.03 -6.88 8.75
N TRP A 34 -5.10 -6.89 7.80
CA TRP A 34 -5.00 -5.99 6.66
C TRP A 34 -5.06 -6.80 5.37
N VAL A 35 -6.04 -6.52 4.52
CA VAL A 35 -6.30 -7.30 3.30
C VAL A 35 -5.97 -6.45 2.09
N THR A 36 -5.19 -7.01 1.17
CA THR A 36 -4.90 -6.39 -0.12
C THR A 36 -6.13 -6.50 -1.00
N VAL A 37 -6.77 -5.36 -1.28
CA VAL A 37 -7.98 -5.28 -2.12
C VAL A 37 -7.67 -4.91 -3.56
N ALA A 38 -6.53 -4.25 -3.81
CA ALA A 38 -6.08 -3.94 -5.16
C ALA A 38 -4.55 -3.90 -5.25
N LEU A 39 -4.01 -4.41 -6.36
CA LEU A 39 -2.61 -4.31 -6.74
C LEU A 39 -2.53 -3.80 -8.18
N CYS A 40 -2.11 -2.55 -8.36
CA CYS A 40 -2.05 -1.90 -9.66
C CYS A 40 -0.60 -1.73 -10.08
N ILE A 41 -0.24 -2.27 -11.25
CA ILE A 41 1.06 -2.05 -11.88
C ILE A 41 0.83 -1.02 -13.00
N SER A 42 1.22 0.23 -12.75
CA SER A 42 1.02 1.32 -13.69
C SER A 42 2.30 1.61 -14.48
N PRO A 43 2.23 1.75 -15.82
CA PRO A 43 3.31 2.38 -16.58
C PRO A 43 3.36 3.87 -16.24
N SER A 44 4.55 4.46 -16.14
CA SER A 44 4.72 5.88 -15.83
C SER A 44 3.96 6.76 -16.81
N GLN A 45 3.14 7.67 -16.27
CA GLN A 45 2.37 8.65 -17.04
C GLN A 45 3.21 9.84 -17.53
N ARG A 46 4.56 9.75 -17.54
CA ARG A 46 5.41 10.81 -18.11
C ARG A 46 5.65 10.59 -19.61
N ALA A 47 4.59 10.33 -20.36
CA ALA A 47 4.68 10.14 -21.81
C ALA A 47 3.37 10.49 -22.55
N GLN A 48 2.75 11.63 -22.22
CA GLN A 48 1.81 12.29 -23.15
C GLN A 48 2.30 13.65 -23.66
N ALA A 49 3.57 14.02 -23.42
CA ALA A 49 4.17 15.22 -23.99
C ALA A 49 5.66 15.00 -24.33
N SER A 50 5.93 14.63 -25.59
CA SER A 50 7.18 14.78 -26.39
C SER A 50 7.26 13.56 -27.33
N VAL A 51 6.78 13.64 -28.57
CA VAL A 51 7.50 14.25 -29.70
C VAL A 51 8.98 13.89 -29.67
N VAL A 52 9.34 12.89 -30.48
CA VAL A 52 10.68 12.59 -31.01
C VAL A 52 11.81 12.40 -29.97
N GLY A 53 12.27 11.14 -29.82
CA GLY A 53 13.68 10.86 -29.50
C GLY A 53 14.08 10.66 -28.03
N SER A 54 13.15 10.48 -27.10
CA SER A 54 13.48 10.37 -25.69
C SER A 54 13.89 8.94 -25.25
N ARG A 55 15.19 8.75 -24.97
CA ARG A 55 15.85 7.53 -24.45
C ARG A 55 15.62 7.29 -22.94
N PHE A 56 14.53 7.75 -22.34
CA PHE A 56 14.30 7.54 -20.91
C PHE A 56 13.55 6.23 -20.63
N PRO A 57 13.99 5.43 -19.64
CA PRO A 57 13.38 4.15 -19.32
C PRO A 57 11.94 4.35 -18.84
N ARG A 58 11.05 3.45 -19.29
CA ARG A 58 9.67 3.35 -18.80
C ARG A 58 9.72 3.06 -17.31
N GLU A 59 9.50 4.08 -16.49
CA GLU A 59 9.39 3.89 -15.04
C GLU A 59 8.07 3.14 -14.79
N HIS A 60 8.12 1.97 -14.14
CA HIS A 60 6.90 1.28 -13.74
C HIS A 60 6.66 1.59 -12.27
N SER A 61 5.41 1.59 -11.82
CA SER A 61 5.10 1.73 -10.39
C SER A 61 4.09 0.68 -9.97
N ILE A 62 4.29 0.16 -8.77
CA ILE A 62 3.33 -0.73 -8.12
C ILE A 62 2.62 0.08 -7.06
N ARG A 63 1.29 0.04 -7.07
CA ARG A 63 0.44 0.58 -6.01
C ARG A 63 -0.35 -0.55 -5.41
N VAL A 64 -0.36 -0.64 -4.10
CA VAL A 64 -1.13 -1.63 -3.34
C VAL A 64 -2.08 -0.90 -2.41
N HIS A 65 -3.33 -1.36 -2.37
CA HIS A 65 -4.35 -0.87 -1.47
C HIS A 65 -4.66 -1.95 -0.45
N LEU A 66 -4.50 -1.62 0.83
CA LEU A 66 -4.78 -2.48 1.97
C LEU A 66 -5.94 -1.92 2.77
N TRP A 67 -6.91 -2.76 3.11
CA TRP A 67 -8.02 -2.43 3.99
C TRP A 67 -7.91 -3.20 5.30
N GLN A 68 -8.06 -2.51 6.42
CA GLN A 68 -8.14 -3.13 7.74
C GLN A 68 -9.53 -3.74 7.91
N ILE A 69 -9.59 -5.05 8.15
CA ILE A 69 -10.84 -5.78 8.35
C ILE A 69 -10.84 -6.38 9.76
N PRO A 70 -11.91 -6.13 10.58
CA PRO A 70 -11.97 -6.63 11.95
C PRO A 70 -12.19 -8.15 12.05
N VAL A 71 -12.74 -8.77 11.01
CA VAL A 71 -13.00 -10.20 10.94
C VAL A 71 -12.15 -10.80 9.84
N HIS A 72 -11.45 -11.91 10.11
CA HIS A 72 -10.73 -12.64 9.08
C HIS A 72 -11.71 -12.98 7.96
N PRO A 73 -11.46 -12.57 6.69
CA PRO A 73 -12.30 -13.00 5.59
C PRO A 73 -12.20 -14.53 5.50
N GLN A 74 -13.31 -15.21 5.81
CA GLN A 74 -13.44 -16.67 5.70
C GLN A 74 -13.48 -17.12 4.23
N GLY A 75 -13.61 -16.18 3.29
CA GLY A 75 -13.61 -16.42 1.86
C GLY A 75 -12.22 -16.25 1.24
N THR A 76 -11.90 -17.14 0.30
CA THR A 76 -10.76 -17.04 -0.63
C THR A 76 -10.96 -15.81 -1.53
N LEU A 77 -10.69 -14.61 -1.01
CA LEU A 77 -10.83 -13.35 -1.74
C LEU A 77 -9.81 -13.30 -2.88
N PHE A 78 -10.15 -13.83 -4.06
CA PHE A 78 -9.48 -13.64 -5.36
C PHE A 78 -7.94 -13.57 -5.36
N PHE A 79 -7.31 -14.23 -4.39
CA PHE A 79 -5.88 -14.07 -4.12
C PHE A 79 -5.03 -14.71 -5.24
N ASN A 80 -5.65 -15.59 -6.03
CA ASN A 80 -4.97 -16.33 -7.09
C ASN A 80 -4.66 -15.49 -8.34
N GLN A 81 -5.26 -14.31 -8.50
CA GLN A 81 -5.07 -13.46 -9.68
C GLN A 81 -4.12 -12.28 -9.45
N LEU A 82 -3.79 -11.98 -8.19
CA LEU A 82 -2.91 -10.89 -7.86
C LEU A 82 -1.46 -11.39 -7.79
N PRO A 83 -0.49 -10.69 -8.42
CA PRO A 83 0.92 -11.07 -8.37
C PRO A 83 1.53 -10.75 -7.00
N PHE A 84 1.08 -11.43 -5.94
CA PHE A 84 1.58 -11.24 -4.57
C PHE A 84 3.05 -11.59 -4.39
N SER A 85 3.64 -12.31 -5.34
CA SER A 85 5.10 -12.50 -5.41
C SER A 85 5.87 -11.19 -5.47
N GLN A 86 5.23 -10.08 -5.86
CA GLN A 86 5.84 -8.75 -5.88
C GLN A 86 5.75 -8.00 -4.55
N LEU A 87 4.96 -8.51 -3.58
CA LEU A 87 4.80 -7.93 -2.26
C LEU A 87 5.75 -8.62 -1.27
N PRO A 88 6.40 -7.87 -0.36
CA PRO A 88 7.21 -8.49 0.67
C PRO A 88 6.35 -9.27 1.68
N LEU A 89 7.01 -10.21 2.35
CA LEU A 89 6.41 -10.98 3.45
C LEU A 89 6.19 -10.11 4.68
N THR A 90 7.06 -9.12 4.89
CA THR A 90 6.89 -8.17 5.98
C THR A 90 7.17 -6.75 5.52
N TRP A 91 6.40 -5.79 6.01
CA TRP A 91 6.71 -4.37 5.93
C TRP A 91 7.04 -3.83 7.31
N GLN A 92 8.05 -2.98 7.39
CA GLN A 92 8.45 -2.28 8.60
C GLN A 92 8.46 -0.77 8.34
N LEU A 93 7.75 -0.01 9.18
CA LEU A 93 7.67 1.44 9.07
C LEU A 93 9.03 2.05 9.44
N CYS A 94 9.61 2.80 8.52
CA CYS A 94 10.83 3.57 8.71
C CYS A 94 10.50 5.03 9.07
N PRO A 95 11.45 5.79 9.67
CA PRO A 95 11.29 7.18 10.11
C PRO A 95 10.93 8.26 9.05
N ARG A 96 10.39 7.88 7.89
CA ARG A 96 10.07 8.78 6.76
C ARG A 96 8.68 8.54 6.17
N LYS A 97 7.75 7.96 6.93
CA LYS A 97 6.43 7.52 6.41
C LYS A 97 6.56 6.59 5.20
N GLN A 98 7.53 5.69 5.29
CA GLN A 98 7.83 4.69 4.27
C GLN A 98 7.93 3.34 4.95
N TYR A 99 7.49 2.30 4.27
CA TYR A 99 7.72 0.93 4.67
C TYR A 99 8.93 0.35 3.96
N GLN A 100 9.78 -0.32 4.71
CA GLN A 100 10.80 -1.19 4.15
C GLN A 100 10.28 -2.64 4.16
N GLY A 101 10.27 -3.26 2.99
CA GLY A 101 9.92 -4.66 2.82
C GLY A 101 11.06 -5.58 3.24
N SER A 102 10.75 -6.84 3.56
CA SER A 102 11.74 -7.92 3.75
C SER A 102 12.58 -8.19 2.51
N ASP A 103 12.09 -7.77 1.34
CA ASP A 103 12.78 -7.79 0.05
C ASP A 103 13.76 -6.61 -0.12
N SER A 104 14.02 -5.86 0.95
CA SER A 104 14.80 -4.61 0.97
C SER A 104 14.20 -3.48 0.10
N ARG A 105 13.00 -3.66 -0.44
CA ARG A 105 12.35 -2.65 -1.28
C ARG A 105 11.62 -1.63 -0.43
N THR A 106 11.71 -0.38 -0.85
CA THR A 106 11.05 0.73 -0.15
C THR A 106 9.68 1.02 -0.77
N TRP A 107 8.68 1.15 0.10
CA TRP A 107 7.29 1.44 -0.23
C TRP A 107 6.90 2.75 0.44
N ARG A 108 6.50 3.76 -0.34
CA ARG A 108 5.98 5.01 0.22
C ARG A 108 4.52 4.84 0.62
N ILE A 109 4.13 5.43 1.75
CA ILE A 109 2.72 5.61 2.08
C ILE A 109 2.22 6.74 1.18
N VAL A 110 1.36 6.41 0.23
CA VAL A 110 0.71 7.41 -0.65
C VAL A 110 -0.48 8.01 0.06
N ASP A 111 -1.24 7.15 0.74
CA ASP A 111 -2.49 7.52 1.35
C ASP A 111 -2.76 6.63 2.57
N HIS A 112 -3.36 7.22 3.59
CA HIS A 112 -3.77 6.54 4.81
C HIS A 112 -4.99 7.30 5.32
N ASP A 113 -6.15 6.67 5.20
CA ASP A 113 -7.43 7.32 5.47
C ASP A 113 -8.40 6.34 6.13
N GLN A 114 -9.43 6.87 6.78
CA GLN A 114 -10.52 6.07 7.31
C GLN A 114 -11.77 6.25 6.44
N ILE A 115 -12.17 5.19 5.73
CA ILE A 115 -13.35 5.17 4.87
C ILE A 115 -14.49 4.49 5.63
N GLY A 116 -15.34 5.30 6.27
CA GLY A 116 -16.40 4.80 7.15
C GLY A 116 -15.81 4.08 8.37
N ALA A 117 -16.09 2.79 8.52
CA ALA A 117 -15.54 1.96 9.59
C ALA A 117 -14.20 1.27 9.22
N THR A 118 -13.76 1.39 7.96
CA THR A 118 -12.59 0.68 7.44
C THR A 118 -11.39 1.61 7.31
N GLU A 119 -10.27 1.21 7.90
CA GLU A 119 -8.99 1.90 7.71
C GLU A 119 -8.36 1.45 6.38
N GLN A 120 -8.00 2.40 5.52
CA GLN A 120 -7.35 2.15 4.24
C GLN A 120 -5.90 2.63 4.27
N LEU A 121 -4.98 1.79 3.82
CA LEU A 121 -3.57 2.12 3.63
C LEU A 121 -3.19 1.87 2.17
N THR A 122 -2.69 2.89 1.49
CA THR A 122 -2.19 2.78 0.11
C THR A 122 -0.69 2.94 0.10
N LEU A 123 0.01 1.91 -0.39
CA LEU A 123 1.46 1.94 -0.55
C LEU A 123 1.84 1.98 -2.03
N MET A 124 2.95 2.62 -2.35
CA MET A 124 3.51 2.64 -3.70
C MET A 124 4.99 2.34 -3.68
N ARG A 125 5.45 1.58 -4.68
CA ARG A 125 6.85 1.38 -5.01
C ARG A 125 7.12 1.83 -6.44
N GLN A 126 8.24 2.52 -6.67
CA GLN A 126 8.78 2.74 -8.01
C GLN A 126 9.62 1.52 -8.41
N LEU A 127 9.35 0.96 -9.58
CA LEU A 127 10.14 -0.09 -10.20
C LEU A 127 11.17 0.58 -11.12
N TYR A 128 12.45 0.38 -10.82
CA TYR A 128 13.53 0.74 -11.72
C TYR A 128 13.77 -0.43 -12.69
N HIS A 129 13.96 -0.13 -13.99
CA HIS A 129 14.27 -1.16 -14.97
C HIS A 129 15.71 -1.65 -14.77
N GLY A 130 15.88 -2.89 -14.31
CA GLY A 130 17.18 -3.52 -14.05
C GLY A 130 17.21 -4.55 -12.90
N GLU A 131 16.08 -4.84 -12.25
CA GLU A 131 15.93 -5.92 -11.25
C GLU A 131 15.39 -7.23 -11.85
#